data_AF-A0A0D2J304-F1
#
_entry.id   AF-A0A0D2J304-F1
#
_cell.length_a   1.000
_cell.length_b   1.000
_cell.length_c   1.000
_cell.angle_alpha   90.00
_cell.angle_beta   90.00
_cell.angle_gamma   90.00
#
_symmetry.space_group_name_H-M   'P 1'
#
loop_
_entity.id
_entity.type
_entity.pdbx_description
1 polymer ?
#
loop_
_entity_poly.entity_id
_entity_poly.type
_entity_poly.pdbx_seq_one_letter_code
_entity_poly.pdbx_strand_id
1 'polypeptide(L)'
;MAQAPGAFSRTGPYRAAFVLGAVAALRAALRDRGSELVVRVGRPEEVLPQLAARVGAGRVYCHAEAGPEERAVEAAVARGLDEQGAALQVLWGGTLFHPDDLPFKPAAAPECAIAPGDLPTLAQLGLRRAALQRARADTAAAGARLRGGGERDALAHVQAFAREVQQGGAAARPSPAFAGRVAPWLDVGCLSPRSLYHALQGQLAPHGDGAQRGGLSWLLFELMWRDFHRFLRFKAAVTQGQLAARQAPVDATPGSLPLMAMA
;
A
#
# COMPACT_ATOMS: atom_id res chain seq x y z
N MET A 1 7.99 -15.61 21.07
CA MET A 1 8.02 -16.78 20.17
C MET A 1 9.34 -16.73 19.40
N ALA A 2 10.20 -17.73 19.57
CA ALA A 2 11.48 -17.80 18.87
C ALA A 2 11.24 -18.17 17.40
N GLN A 3 11.83 -17.40 16.48
CA GLN A 3 11.78 -17.67 15.04
C GLN A 3 12.65 -18.90 14.71
N ALA A 4 12.16 -19.76 13.81
CA ALA A 4 12.95 -20.87 13.28
C ALA A 4 14.22 -20.36 12.57
N PRO A 5 15.36 -21.07 12.66
CA PRO A 5 16.60 -20.65 12.00
C PRO A 5 16.39 -20.56 10.48
N GLY A 6 16.65 -19.38 9.91
CA GLY A 6 16.40 -19.06 8.49
C GLY A 6 15.11 -18.28 8.22
N ALA A 7 14.25 -18.08 9.23
CA ALA A 7 13.09 -17.21 9.09
C ALA A 7 13.52 -15.74 9.04
N PHE A 8 13.31 -15.08 7.89
CA PHE A 8 13.46 -13.63 7.81
C PHE A 8 12.38 -12.95 8.65
N SER A 9 12.76 -11.90 9.38
CA SER A 9 11.77 -11.05 10.06
C SER A 9 10.81 -10.46 9.03
N ARG A 10 9.50 -10.59 9.29
CA ARG A 10 8.44 -10.01 8.45
C ARG A 10 8.63 -8.50 8.23
N THR A 11 9.19 -7.79 9.21
CA THR A 11 9.55 -6.37 9.10
C THR A 11 11.00 -6.17 9.53
N GLY A 12 11.82 -5.62 8.63
CA GLY A 12 13.21 -5.26 8.93
C GLY A 12 13.33 -4.02 9.84
N PRO A 13 14.48 -3.83 10.50
CA PRO A 13 14.66 -2.77 11.50
C PRO A 13 14.47 -1.36 10.94
N TYR A 14 14.91 -1.09 9.70
CA TYR A 14 14.74 0.21 9.06
C TYR A 14 13.28 0.58 8.82
N ARG A 15 12.48 -0.39 8.33
CA ARG A 15 11.04 -0.18 8.13
C ARG A 15 10.31 -0.04 9.46
N ALA A 16 10.67 -0.86 10.45
CA ALA A 16 10.09 -0.76 11.79
C ALA A 16 10.33 0.63 12.41
N ALA A 17 11.57 1.13 12.37
CA ALA A 17 11.90 2.46 12.87
C ALA A 17 11.13 3.57 12.14
N PHE A 18 11.01 3.47 10.81
CA PHE A 18 10.27 4.43 10.01
C PHE A 18 8.77 4.43 10.36
N VAL A 19 8.14 3.26 10.47
CA VAL A 19 6.72 3.12 10.85
C VAL A 19 6.47 3.65 12.26
N LEU A 20 7.34 3.37 13.22
CA LEU A 20 7.23 3.91 14.58
C LEU A 20 7.31 5.44 14.57
N GLY A 21 8.22 6.02 13.78
CA GLY A 21 8.31 7.46 13.57
C GLY A 21 7.03 8.04 12.95
N ALA A 22 6.47 7.37 11.95
CA ALA A 22 5.22 7.75 11.31
C ALA A 22 4.03 7.77 12.29
N VAL A 23 3.88 6.71 13.09
CA VAL A 23 2.82 6.60 14.11
C VAL A 23 2.97 7.67 15.19
N ALA A 24 4.19 7.93 15.66
CA ALA A 24 4.45 8.99 16.63
C ALA A 24 4.10 10.37 16.07
N ALA A 25 4.47 10.65 14.81
CA ALA A 25 4.13 11.91 14.14
C ALA A 25 2.62 12.06 13.92
N LEU A 26 1.90 10.98 13.56
CA LEU A 26 0.45 10.99 13.43
C LEU A 26 -0.23 11.32 14.77
N ARG A 27 0.23 10.70 15.88
CA ARG A 27 -0.26 11.03 17.22
C ARG A 27 -0.10 12.51 17.54
N ALA A 28 1.10 13.07 17.32
CA ALA A 28 1.36 14.48 17.57
C ALA A 28 0.43 15.37 16.71
N ALA A 29 0.27 15.04 15.42
CA ALA A 29 -0.59 15.80 14.51
C ALA A 29 -2.08 15.76 14.90
N LEU A 30 -2.57 14.65 15.48
CA LEU A 30 -3.94 14.56 16.00
C LEU A 30 -4.10 15.37 17.30
N ARG A 31 -3.11 15.34 18.20
CA ARG A 31 -3.11 16.14 19.44
C ARG A 31 -3.11 17.64 19.17
N ASP A 32 -2.33 18.08 18.20
CA ASP A 32 -2.32 19.49 17.77
C ASP A 32 -3.69 19.95 17.24
N ARG A 33 -4.59 19.02 16.91
CA ARG A 33 -5.98 19.28 16.47
C ARG A 33 -7.02 18.96 17.54
N GLY A 34 -6.60 18.76 18.79
CA GLY A 34 -7.50 18.44 19.90
C GLY A 34 -8.01 17.01 19.93
N SER A 35 -7.35 16.07 19.22
CA SER A 35 -7.69 14.65 19.17
C SER A 35 -6.56 13.77 19.73
N GLU A 36 -6.67 12.44 19.62
CA GLU A 36 -5.67 11.49 20.12
C GLU A 36 -5.57 10.25 19.21
N LEU A 37 -4.37 9.68 19.12
CA LEU A 37 -4.12 8.38 18.50
C LEU A 37 -4.05 7.29 19.58
N VAL A 38 -5.13 6.53 19.73
CA VAL A 38 -5.14 5.33 20.58
C VAL A 38 -4.30 4.24 19.92
N VAL A 39 -3.21 3.83 20.58
CA VAL A 39 -2.33 2.75 20.10
C VAL A 39 -2.53 1.50 20.94
N ARG A 40 -2.64 0.35 20.28
CA ARG A 40 -2.76 -0.99 20.87
C ARG A 40 -1.82 -1.94 20.14
N VAL A 41 -1.44 -3.02 20.82
CA VAL A 41 -0.60 -4.08 20.27
C VAL A 41 -1.37 -5.39 20.42
N GLY A 42 -1.60 -6.08 19.30
CA GLY A 42 -2.38 -7.30 19.25
C GLY A 42 -2.92 -7.56 17.85
N ARG A 43 -3.78 -8.58 17.72
CA ARG A 43 -4.46 -8.90 16.47
C ARG A 43 -5.61 -7.92 16.24
N PRO A 44 -5.67 -7.21 15.09
CA PRO A 44 -6.74 -6.24 14.84
C PRO A 44 -8.15 -6.83 14.99
N GLU A 45 -8.35 -8.06 14.56
CA GLU A 45 -9.61 -8.81 14.64
C GLU A 45 -10.07 -9.13 16.07
N GLU A 46 -9.18 -9.02 17.06
CA GLU A 46 -9.52 -9.15 18.48
C GLU A 46 -9.66 -7.77 19.14
N VAL A 47 -8.72 -6.88 18.86
CA VAL A 47 -8.61 -5.57 19.53
C VAL A 47 -9.68 -4.59 19.09
N LEU A 48 -9.98 -4.52 17.79
CA LEU A 48 -10.92 -3.51 17.25
C LEU A 48 -12.36 -3.77 17.71
N PRO A 49 -12.90 -5.00 17.67
CA PRO A 49 -14.23 -5.28 18.22
C PRO A 49 -14.36 -4.93 19.71
N GLN A 50 -13.36 -5.29 20.52
CA GLN A 50 -13.34 -4.96 21.94
C GLN A 50 -13.34 -3.45 22.18
N LEU A 51 -12.59 -2.70 21.37
CA LEU A 51 -12.54 -1.25 21.47
C LEU A 51 -13.85 -0.61 21.03
N ALA A 52 -14.46 -1.09 19.94
CA ALA A 52 -15.74 -0.60 19.45
C ALA A 52 -16.85 -0.78 20.48
N ALA A 53 -16.93 -1.97 21.10
CA ALA A 53 -17.87 -2.25 22.18
C ALA A 53 -17.64 -1.32 23.39
N ARG A 54 -16.38 -1.15 23.82
CA ARG A 54 -16.03 -0.31 24.98
C ARG A 54 -16.40 1.16 24.80
N VAL A 55 -16.28 1.69 23.58
CA VAL A 55 -16.56 3.11 23.28
C VAL A 55 -17.96 3.34 22.71
N GLY A 56 -18.76 2.27 22.54
CA GLY A 56 -20.10 2.35 21.95
C GLY A 56 -20.10 2.77 20.47
N ALA A 57 -19.04 2.44 19.73
CA ALA A 57 -18.94 2.81 18.32
C ALA A 57 -19.79 1.87 17.44
N GLY A 58 -20.78 2.42 16.75
CA GLY A 58 -21.56 1.68 15.75
C GLY A 58 -20.84 1.46 14.41
N ARG A 59 -19.66 2.08 14.22
CA ARG A 59 -18.91 1.96 12.96
C ARG A 59 -17.41 2.18 13.15
N VAL A 60 -16.62 1.41 12.42
CA VAL A 60 -15.17 1.56 12.30
C VAL A 60 -14.82 1.82 10.83
N TYR A 61 -13.93 2.78 10.57
CA TYR A 61 -13.50 3.12 9.21
C TYR A 61 -12.04 2.73 9.01
N CYS A 62 -11.72 2.15 7.84
CA CYS A 62 -10.35 1.89 7.43
C CYS A 62 -10.17 2.07 5.92
N HIS A 63 -8.92 2.15 5.47
CA HIS A 63 -8.60 2.06 4.05
C HIS A 63 -8.46 0.61 3.60
N ALA A 64 -8.89 0.33 2.37
CA ALA A 64 -8.76 -0.96 1.70
C ALA A 64 -7.30 -1.28 1.35
N GLU A 65 -6.89 -2.50 1.66
CA GLU A 65 -5.62 -3.06 1.22
C GLU A 65 -5.80 -4.11 0.11
N ALA A 66 -4.81 -4.16 -0.80
CA ALA A 66 -4.88 -5.04 -1.98
C ALA A 66 -4.32 -6.45 -1.72
N GLY A 67 -3.60 -6.65 -0.62
CA GLY A 67 -2.93 -7.90 -0.31
C GLY A 67 -3.86 -8.97 0.29
N PRO A 68 -3.55 -10.26 0.12
CA PRO A 68 -4.39 -11.35 0.63
C PRO A 68 -4.37 -11.42 2.17
N GLU A 69 -3.23 -11.13 2.81
CA GLU A 69 -3.11 -11.15 4.27
C GLU A 69 -3.94 -10.04 4.91
N GLU A 70 -3.81 -8.81 4.41
CA GLU A 70 -4.54 -7.65 4.91
C GLU A 70 -6.05 -7.83 4.72
N ARG A 71 -6.49 -8.34 3.55
CA ARG A 71 -7.91 -8.64 3.31
C ARG A 71 -8.48 -9.71 4.24
N ALA A 72 -7.67 -10.72 4.59
CA ALA A 72 -8.09 -11.74 5.54
C ALA A 72 -8.31 -11.13 6.94
N VAL A 73 -7.44 -10.20 7.35
CA VAL A 73 -7.59 -9.41 8.58
C VAL A 73 -8.83 -8.52 8.50
N GLU A 74 -9.04 -7.77 7.42
CA GLU A 74 -10.24 -6.95 7.21
C GLU A 74 -11.53 -7.77 7.34
N ALA A 75 -11.59 -8.95 6.71
CA ALA A 75 -12.75 -9.84 6.80
C ALA A 75 -12.96 -10.39 8.22
N ALA A 76 -11.89 -10.66 8.96
CA ALA A 76 -11.97 -11.11 10.35
C ALA A 76 -12.44 -9.98 11.29
N VAL A 77 -11.95 -8.75 11.08
CA VAL A 77 -12.40 -7.56 11.79
C VAL A 77 -13.88 -7.27 11.53
N ALA A 78 -14.33 -7.39 10.28
CA ALA A 78 -15.74 -7.21 9.92
C ALA A 78 -16.65 -8.15 10.73
N ARG A 79 -16.34 -9.46 10.73
CA ARG A 79 -17.10 -10.45 11.50
C ARG A 79 -17.12 -10.13 13.00
N GLY A 80 -15.96 -9.80 13.57
CA GLY A 80 -15.87 -9.46 14.99
C GLY A 80 -16.66 -8.20 15.36
N LEU A 81 -16.71 -7.20 14.47
CA LEU A 81 -17.51 -6.00 14.69
C LEU A 81 -19.01 -6.27 14.58
N ASP A 82 -19.44 -7.10 13.61
CA ASP A 82 -20.84 -7.46 13.42
C ASP A 82 -21.41 -8.15 14.68
N GLU A 83 -20.64 -9.03 15.33
CA GLU A 83 -21.00 -9.66 16.61
C GLU A 83 -21.21 -8.65 17.75
N GLN A 84 -20.60 -7.47 17.66
CA GLN A 84 -20.73 -6.37 18.64
C GLN A 84 -21.76 -5.31 18.22
N GLY A 85 -22.51 -5.55 17.13
CA GLY A 85 -23.47 -4.58 16.59
C GLY A 85 -22.84 -3.36 15.93
N ALA A 86 -21.58 -3.47 15.49
CA ALA A 86 -20.85 -2.41 14.79
C ALA A 86 -20.51 -2.84 13.35
N ALA A 87 -20.35 -1.89 12.43
CA ALA A 87 -20.00 -2.19 11.05
C ALA A 87 -18.58 -1.73 10.68
N LEU A 88 -17.87 -2.52 9.88
CA LEU A 88 -16.63 -2.08 9.23
C LEU A 88 -16.94 -1.38 7.90
N GLN A 89 -16.52 -0.12 7.77
CA GLN A 89 -16.56 0.63 6.51
C GLN A 89 -15.17 0.70 5.90
N VAL A 90 -14.98 -0.01 4.79
CA VAL A 90 -13.72 -0.03 4.04
C VAL A 90 -13.78 0.99 2.91
N LEU A 91 -12.78 1.86 2.81
CA LEU A 91 -12.70 2.94 1.82
C LEU A 91 -11.47 2.79 0.94
N TRP A 92 -11.57 3.04 -0.36
CA TRP A 92 -10.39 3.00 -1.23
C TRP A 92 -9.65 4.35 -1.23
N GLY A 93 -8.38 4.35 -0.83
CA GLY A 93 -7.60 5.60 -0.71
C GLY A 93 -6.14 5.56 -1.18
N GLY A 94 -5.57 4.38 -1.42
CA GLY A 94 -4.13 4.18 -1.61
C GLY A 94 -3.58 4.42 -3.02
N THR A 95 -4.42 4.74 -3.99
CA THR A 95 -4.05 4.91 -5.40
C THR A 95 -4.21 6.35 -5.89
N LEU A 96 -3.57 6.66 -7.02
CA LEU A 96 -3.77 7.91 -7.74
C LEU A 96 -5.17 7.94 -8.39
N PHE A 97 -5.53 6.86 -9.09
CA PHE A 97 -6.85 6.69 -9.71
C PHE A 97 -7.75 5.84 -8.83
N HIS A 98 -8.99 6.28 -8.61
CA HIS A 98 -9.96 5.43 -7.92
C HIS A 98 -10.34 4.25 -8.84
N PRO A 99 -10.55 3.03 -8.30
CA PRO A 99 -10.94 1.87 -9.10
C PRO A 99 -12.18 2.10 -9.98
N ASP A 100 -13.10 2.94 -9.51
CA ASP A 100 -14.33 3.27 -10.24
C ASP A 100 -14.14 4.31 -11.36
N ASP A 101 -13.02 5.04 -11.35
CA ASP A 101 -12.66 5.99 -12.41
C ASP A 101 -11.90 5.30 -13.57
N LEU A 102 -11.57 4.02 -13.41
CA LEU A 102 -10.91 3.24 -14.46
C LEU A 102 -11.91 2.88 -15.56
N PRO A 103 -11.47 2.86 -16.83
CA PRO A 103 -12.33 2.46 -17.97
C PRO A 103 -12.67 0.97 -17.97
N PHE A 104 -12.16 0.20 -17.00
CA PHE A 104 -12.45 -1.21 -16.77
C PHE A 104 -12.40 -1.50 -15.27
N LYS A 105 -13.15 -2.51 -14.82
CA LYS A 105 -13.02 -2.98 -13.44
C LYS A 105 -11.69 -3.74 -13.28
N PRO A 106 -10.89 -3.52 -12.22
CA PRO A 106 -9.62 -4.22 -12.03
C PRO A 106 -9.72 -5.76 -12.08
N ALA A 107 -10.83 -6.32 -11.59
CA ALA A 107 -11.09 -7.76 -11.66
C ALA A 107 -11.29 -8.28 -13.11
N ALA A 108 -11.74 -7.41 -14.02
CA ALA A 108 -11.97 -7.69 -15.43
C ALA A 108 -10.81 -7.22 -16.34
N ALA A 109 -9.69 -6.76 -15.76
CA ALA A 109 -8.52 -6.38 -16.55
C ALA A 109 -8.07 -7.58 -17.41
N PRO A 110 -7.73 -7.39 -18.69
CA PRO A 110 -7.40 -8.48 -19.60
C PRO A 110 -6.30 -9.36 -19.01
N GLU A 111 -6.43 -10.68 -19.16
CA GLU A 111 -5.35 -11.60 -18.83
C GLU A 111 -4.17 -11.32 -19.77
N CYS A 112 -2.95 -11.32 -19.22
CA CYS A 112 -1.76 -11.23 -20.05
C CYS A 112 -1.67 -12.55 -20.83
N ALA A 113 -2.13 -12.53 -22.09
CA ALA A 113 -2.12 -13.69 -22.99
C ALA A 113 -0.69 -14.04 -23.49
N ILE A 114 0.34 -13.44 -22.91
CA ILE A 114 1.74 -13.68 -23.27
C ILE A 114 2.26 -14.79 -22.36
N ALA A 115 2.74 -15.88 -22.96
CA ALA A 115 3.42 -16.93 -22.23
C ALA A 115 4.60 -16.33 -21.43
N PRO A 116 4.75 -16.64 -20.13
CA PRO A 116 5.66 -15.93 -19.23
C PRO A 116 7.14 -16.03 -19.62
N GLY A 117 7.51 -16.95 -20.51
CA GLY A 117 8.89 -17.22 -20.89
C GLY A 117 9.73 -17.74 -19.72
N ASP A 118 10.97 -18.09 -20.00
CA ASP A 118 11.95 -18.43 -18.96
C ASP A 118 12.61 -17.16 -18.40
N LEU A 119 12.89 -17.14 -17.10
CA LEU A 119 13.67 -16.06 -16.49
C LEU A 119 15.09 -16.05 -17.07
N PRO A 120 15.62 -14.90 -17.52
CA PRO A 120 16.98 -14.83 -18.00
C PRO A 120 17.97 -15.05 -16.86
N THR A 121 19.02 -15.82 -17.15
CA THR A 121 20.17 -16.00 -16.27
C THR A 121 20.99 -14.72 -16.18
N LEU A 122 21.76 -14.56 -15.10
CA LEU A 122 22.70 -13.43 -14.97
C LEU A 122 23.67 -13.34 -16.16
N ALA A 123 24.07 -14.50 -16.71
CA ALA A 123 24.93 -14.58 -17.88
C ALA A 123 24.25 -14.04 -19.14
N GLN A 124 22.97 -14.38 -19.36
CA GLN A 124 22.17 -13.85 -20.46
C GLN A 124 21.95 -12.34 -20.36
N LEU A 125 22.01 -11.77 -19.15
CA LEU A 125 21.95 -10.32 -18.91
C LEU A 125 23.33 -9.63 -18.99
N GLY A 126 24.41 -10.35 -19.31
CA GLY A 126 25.78 -9.80 -19.32
C GLY A 126 26.33 -9.46 -17.92
N LEU A 127 25.64 -9.88 -16.85
CA LEU A 127 25.98 -9.56 -15.47
C LEU A 127 26.76 -10.70 -14.80
N ARG A 128 27.90 -10.37 -14.20
CA ARG A 128 28.66 -11.30 -13.35
C ARG A 128 28.21 -11.15 -11.89
N ARG A 129 28.22 -12.24 -11.10
CA ARG A 129 27.87 -12.22 -9.65
C ARG A 129 28.57 -11.10 -8.86
N ALA A 130 29.84 -10.82 -9.16
CA ALA A 130 30.61 -9.75 -8.53
C ALA A 130 30.06 -8.33 -8.81
N ALA A 131 29.47 -8.11 -10.00
CA ALA A 131 28.80 -6.84 -10.33
C ALA A 131 27.51 -6.66 -9.52
N LEU A 132 26.75 -7.74 -9.31
CA LEU A 132 25.55 -7.72 -8.47
C LEU A 132 25.88 -7.46 -6.99
N GLN A 133 26.97 -8.04 -6.48
CA GLN A 133 27.44 -7.81 -5.12
C GLN A 133 27.88 -6.36 -4.91
N ARG A 134 28.59 -5.76 -5.89
CA ARG A 134 28.94 -4.33 -5.88
C ARG A 134 27.71 -3.44 -5.92
N ALA A 135 26.78 -3.66 -6.85
CA ALA A 135 25.53 -2.89 -6.90
C ALA A 135 24.72 -2.96 -5.59
N ARG A 136 24.66 -4.13 -4.95
CA ARG A 136 24.05 -4.30 -3.62
C ARG A 136 24.79 -3.54 -2.53
N ALA A 137 26.12 -3.56 -2.54
CA ALA A 137 26.95 -2.81 -1.59
C ALA A 137 26.81 -1.30 -1.81
N ASP A 138 26.75 -0.84 -3.06
CA ASP A 138 26.51 0.56 -3.43
C ASP A 138 25.11 1.02 -3.01
N THR A 139 24.10 0.15 -3.11
CA THR A 139 22.74 0.41 -2.62
C THR A 139 22.71 0.49 -1.09
N ALA A 140 23.54 -0.29 -0.40
CA ALA A 140 23.70 -0.23 1.06
C ALA A 140 24.51 1.00 1.51
N ALA A 141 25.51 1.42 0.74
CA ALA A 141 26.33 2.61 0.98
C ALA A 141 25.63 3.93 0.60
N ALA A 142 24.69 3.88 -0.36
CA ALA A 142 23.86 5.01 -0.78
C ALA A 142 22.94 5.53 0.34
N GLY A 143 22.89 4.84 1.49
CA GLY A 143 22.71 5.44 2.81
C GLY A 143 21.71 6.60 2.82
N ALA A 144 20.49 6.35 2.34
CA ALA A 144 19.41 7.28 2.54
C ALA A 144 19.18 7.32 4.05
N ARG A 145 19.78 8.31 4.72
CA ARG A 145 19.43 8.66 6.10
C ARG A 145 17.94 8.97 6.05
N LEU A 146 17.11 8.00 6.44
CA LEU A 146 15.68 8.21 6.67
C LEU A 146 15.57 9.19 7.84
N ARG A 147 15.59 10.49 7.53
CA ARG A 147 15.21 11.53 8.47
C ARG A 147 13.70 11.68 8.38
N GLY A 148 13.01 11.41 9.49
CA GLY A 148 11.59 11.70 9.62
C GLY A 148 10.68 10.69 8.91
N GLY A 149 9.71 10.15 9.65
CA GLY A 149 8.71 9.21 9.12
C GLY A 149 7.32 9.82 9.01
N GLY A 150 7.14 11.09 9.37
CA GLY A 150 5.82 11.70 9.49
C GLY A 150 5.30 12.34 8.21
N GLU A 151 3.98 12.56 8.16
CA GLU A 151 3.31 13.33 7.10
C GLU A 151 3.93 14.73 6.92
N ARG A 152 4.26 15.42 8.02
CA ARG A 152 4.88 16.77 7.98
C ARG A 152 6.22 16.76 7.25
N ASP A 153 7.06 15.76 7.53
CA ASP A 153 8.37 15.62 6.89
C ASP A 153 8.21 15.32 5.39
N ALA A 154 7.25 14.45 5.06
CA ALA A 154 6.91 14.12 3.67
C ALA A 154 6.45 15.37 2.89
N LEU A 155 5.51 16.14 3.45
CA LEU A 155 5.00 17.35 2.84
C LEU A 155 6.07 18.43 2.72
N ALA A 156 6.89 18.63 3.75
CA ALA A 156 8.01 19.57 3.71
C ALA A 156 9.03 19.20 2.62
N HIS A 157 9.32 17.90 2.45
CA HIS A 157 10.19 17.42 1.38
C HIS A 157 9.62 17.72 -0.01
N VAL A 158 8.34 17.40 -0.23
CA VAL A 158 7.66 17.66 -1.50
C VAL A 158 7.59 19.16 -1.79
N GLN A 159 7.28 20.00 -0.80
CA GLN A 159 7.22 21.45 -0.95
C GLN A 159 8.59 22.09 -1.18
N ALA A 160 9.65 21.58 -0.54
CA ALA A 160 11.02 22.03 -0.80
C ALA A 160 11.41 21.73 -2.25
N PHE A 161 11.20 20.49 -2.69
CA PHE A 161 11.45 20.09 -4.07
C PHE A 161 10.62 20.90 -5.07
N ALA A 162 9.35 21.15 -4.76
CA ALA A 162 8.47 21.96 -5.56
C ALA A 162 9.02 23.39 -5.76
N ARG A 163 9.56 24.01 -4.70
CA ARG A 163 10.20 25.34 -4.82
C ARG A 163 11.46 25.30 -5.67
N GLU A 164 12.27 24.25 -5.58
CA GLU A 164 13.44 24.07 -6.44
C GLU A 164 13.06 24.00 -7.92
N VAL A 165 11.95 23.30 -8.25
CA VAL A 165 11.39 23.19 -9.61
C VAL A 165 11.04 24.57 -10.16
N GLN A 166 10.36 25.39 -9.37
CA GLN A 166 9.99 26.75 -9.76
C GLN A 166 11.19 27.67 -10.00
N GLN A 167 12.29 27.45 -9.28
CA GLN A 167 13.50 28.25 -9.39
C GLN A 167 14.42 27.83 -10.57
N GLY A 168 14.04 26.81 -11.34
CA GLY A 168 14.77 26.41 -12.56
C GLY A 168 16.09 25.68 -12.29
N GLY A 169 16.25 25.03 -11.13
CA GLY A 169 17.45 24.23 -10.84
C GLY A 169 17.64 23.06 -11.81
N ALA A 170 18.89 22.72 -12.17
CA ALA A 170 19.18 21.61 -13.10
C ALA A 170 18.73 20.22 -12.57
N ALA A 171 18.62 20.05 -11.25
CA ALA A 171 18.07 18.87 -10.58
C ALA A 171 16.54 18.92 -10.38
N ALA A 172 15.89 19.98 -10.85
CA ALA A 172 14.54 20.34 -10.46
C ALA A 172 13.48 19.72 -11.38
N ARG A 173 13.60 18.40 -11.56
CA ARG A 173 12.62 17.54 -12.23
C ARG A 173 12.50 16.22 -11.48
N PRO A 174 11.30 15.63 -11.40
CA PRO A 174 11.14 14.32 -10.81
C PRO A 174 12.14 13.34 -11.44
N SER A 175 12.85 12.60 -10.59
CA SER A 175 13.91 11.68 -10.98
C SER A 175 13.80 10.39 -10.17
N PRO A 176 14.45 9.28 -10.60
CA PRO A 176 14.51 8.05 -9.82
C PRO A 176 15.02 8.26 -8.39
N ALA A 177 16.01 9.16 -8.21
CA ALA A 177 16.53 9.51 -6.89
C ALA A 177 15.47 10.21 -6.02
N PHE A 178 14.66 11.08 -6.61
CA PHE A 178 13.51 11.68 -5.91
C PHE A 178 12.45 10.63 -5.56
N ALA A 179 12.07 9.77 -6.51
CA ALA A 179 11.11 8.69 -6.29
C ALA A 179 11.55 7.76 -5.14
N GLY A 180 12.83 7.38 -5.10
CA GLY A 180 13.40 6.58 -4.01
C GLY A 180 13.36 7.27 -2.65
N ARG A 181 13.44 8.60 -2.59
CA ARG A 181 13.30 9.37 -1.34
C ARG A 181 11.87 9.45 -0.85
N VAL A 182 10.88 9.54 -1.74
CA VAL A 182 9.46 9.65 -1.36
C VAL A 182 8.76 8.30 -1.19
N ALA A 183 9.32 7.22 -1.75
CA ALA A 183 8.74 5.88 -1.70
C ALA A 183 8.40 5.39 -0.27
N PRO A 184 9.23 5.61 0.77
CA PRO A 184 8.89 5.20 2.13
C PRO A 184 7.62 5.87 2.68
N TRP A 185 7.42 7.17 2.42
CA TRP A 185 6.20 7.87 2.84
C TRP A 185 4.97 7.42 2.04
N LEU A 186 5.14 7.07 0.76
CA LEU A 186 4.07 6.49 -0.06
C LEU A 186 3.69 5.08 0.42
N ASP A 187 4.66 4.25 0.86
CA ASP A 187 4.42 2.88 1.36
C ASP A 187 3.61 2.88 2.67
N VAL A 188 3.93 3.78 3.60
CA VAL A 188 3.27 3.86 4.91
C VAL A 188 2.03 4.77 4.89
N GLY A 189 1.77 5.46 3.77
CA GLY A 189 0.62 6.35 3.61
C GLY A 189 0.78 7.72 4.28
N CYS A 190 1.99 8.09 4.68
CA CYS A 190 2.32 9.45 5.15
C CYS A 190 2.27 10.48 4.03
N LEU A 191 2.37 10.03 2.78
CA LEU A 191 2.20 10.85 1.59
C LEU A 191 1.15 10.20 0.68
N SER A 192 0.16 10.97 0.28
CA SER A 192 -0.83 10.53 -0.71
C SER A 192 -0.28 10.69 -2.14
N PRO A 193 -0.50 9.73 -3.05
CA PRO A 193 -0.20 9.91 -4.48
C PRO A 193 -0.85 11.15 -5.08
N ARG A 194 -2.11 11.41 -4.69
CA ARG A 194 -2.91 12.52 -5.22
C ARG A 194 -2.34 13.84 -4.74
N SER A 195 -1.97 13.93 -3.46
CA SER A 195 -1.31 15.12 -2.91
C SER A 195 0.05 15.36 -3.56
N LEU A 196 0.85 14.31 -3.77
CA LEU A 196 2.12 14.42 -4.48
C LEU A 196 1.94 14.91 -5.93
N TYR A 197 0.99 14.32 -6.65
CA TYR A 197 0.65 14.73 -8.02
C TYR A 197 0.24 16.20 -8.06
N HIS A 198 -0.75 16.63 -7.27
CA HIS A 198 -1.22 18.01 -7.27
C HIS A 198 -0.16 19.02 -6.83
N ALA A 199 0.68 18.67 -5.85
CA ALA A 199 1.76 19.54 -5.39
C ALA A 199 2.77 19.86 -6.51
N LEU A 200 3.00 18.92 -7.42
CA LEU A 200 3.98 19.06 -8.50
C LEU A 200 3.33 19.41 -9.85
N GLN A 201 2.03 19.17 -10.02
CA GLN A 201 1.30 19.41 -11.26
C GLN A 201 1.36 20.87 -11.70
N GLY A 202 1.13 21.81 -10.78
CA GLY A 202 1.14 23.24 -11.08
C GLY A 202 2.52 23.78 -11.49
N GLN A 203 3.59 23.03 -11.25
CA GLN A 203 4.97 23.46 -11.47
C GLN A 203 5.64 22.76 -12.65
N LEU A 204 5.07 21.64 -13.07
CA LEU A 204 5.54 20.84 -14.19
C LEU A 204 4.60 20.97 -15.42
N ALA A 205 3.69 21.95 -15.40
CA ALA A 205 2.86 22.30 -16.55
C ALA A 205 3.74 22.69 -17.75
N PRO A 206 3.37 22.30 -18.98
CA PRO A 206 4.19 22.51 -20.16
C PRO A 206 4.35 24.01 -20.43
N HIS A 207 5.54 24.54 -20.13
CA HIS A 207 5.94 25.86 -20.59
C HIS A 207 6.32 25.74 -22.07
N GLY A 208 5.42 26.19 -22.95
CA GLY A 208 5.72 26.54 -24.33
C GLY A 208 6.07 25.39 -25.29
N ASP A 209 6.00 25.74 -26.58
CA ASP A 209 5.95 24.82 -27.72
C ASP A 209 7.04 23.74 -27.76
N GLY A 210 6.56 22.51 -28.04
CA GLY A 210 7.29 21.50 -28.80
C GLY A 210 8.72 21.17 -28.41
N ALA A 211 8.97 20.61 -27.21
CA ALA A 211 10.09 19.67 -26.98
C ALA A 211 10.19 19.10 -25.54
N GLN A 212 9.55 19.69 -24.52
CA GLN A 212 9.91 19.41 -23.13
C GLN A 212 8.80 18.75 -22.27
N ARG A 213 8.19 17.65 -22.75
CA ARG A 213 7.12 16.90 -22.04
C ARG A 213 7.58 15.95 -20.91
N GLY A 214 8.82 16.03 -20.42
CA GLY A 214 9.45 14.93 -19.67
C GLY A 214 9.06 14.74 -18.19
N GLY A 215 9.01 15.81 -17.39
CA GLY A 215 9.01 15.68 -15.92
C GLY A 215 7.69 15.22 -15.28
N LEU A 216 6.57 15.88 -15.62
CA LEU A 216 5.23 15.50 -15.14
C LEU A 216 4.82 14.13 -15.70
N SER A 217 5.09 13.91 -16.99
CA SER A 217 4.76 12.66 -17.67
C SER A 217 5.50 11.48 -17.03
N TRP A 218 6.76 11.67 -16.63
CA TRP A 218 7.53 10.64 -15.95
C TRP A 218 7.02 10.37 -14.54
N LEU A 219 6.80 11.40 -13.71
CA LEU A 219 6.26 11.19 -12.35
C LEU A 219 4.88 10.53 -12.39
N LEU A 220 4.01 10.98 -13.29
CA LEU A 220 2.70 10.39 -13.50
C LEU A 220 2.82 8.92 -13.90
N PHE A 221 3.72 8.60 -14.83
CA PHE A 221 4.01 7.22 -15.23
C PHE A 221 4.47 6.35 -14.05
N GLU A 222 5.38 6.82 -13.20
CA GLU A 222 5.83 6.08 -12.02
C GLU A 222 4.70 5.86 -10.99
N LEU A 223 3.85 6.87 -10.77
CA LEU A 223 2.68 6.73 -9.91
C LEU A 223 1.65 5.75 -10.50
N MET A 224 1.45 5.78 -11.81
CA MET A 224 0.61 4.82 -12.53
C MET A 224 1.16 3.39 -12.43
N TRP A 225 2.48 3.21 -12.51
CA TRP A 225 3.10 1.89 -12.28
C TRP A 225 2.82 1.36 -10.88
N ARG A 226 2.89 2.24 -9.87
CA ARG A 226 2.54 1.87 -8.50
C ARG A 226 1.08 1.42 -8.39
N ASP A 227 0.17 2.17 -8.99
CA ASP A 227 -1.26 1.84 -9.04
C ASP A 227 -1.50 0.51 -9.78
N PHE A 228 -0.85 0.32 -10.93
CA PHE A 228 -0.92 -0.91 -11.72
C PHE A 228 -0.55 -2.14 -10.89
N HIS A 229 0.56 -2.11 -10.15
CA HIS A 229 0.95 -3.22 -9.28
C HIS A 229 -0.04 -3.44 -8.13
N ARG A 230 -0.67 -2.39 -7.59
CA ARG A 230 -1.70 -2.52 -6.56
C ARG A 230 -2.98 -3.16 -7.12
N PHE A 231 -3.39 -2.78 -8.32
CA PHE A 231 -4.52 -3.39 -9.02
C PHE A 231 -4.25 -4.85 -9.42
N LEU A 232 -3.03 -5.19 -9.85
CA LEU A 232 -2.65 -6.57 -10.12
C LEU A 232 -2.74 -7.46 -8.87
N ARG A 233 -2.23 -6.97 -7.73
CA ARG A 233 -2.36 -7.68 -6.44
C ARG A 233 -3.82 -7.87 -6.05
N PHE A 234 -4.63 -6.82 -6.23
CA PHE A 234 -6.07 -6.88 -5.97
C PHE A 234 -6.75 -7.95 -6.85
N LYS A 235 -6.51 -7.95 -8.16
CA LYS A 235 -7.03 -8.98 -9.07
C LYS A 235 -6.61 -10.38 -8.63
N ALA A 236 -5.32 -10.59 -8.37
CA ALA A 236 -4.80 -11.89 -7.93
C ALA A 236 -5.44 -12.36 -6.62
N ALA A 237 -5.62 -11.47 -5.63
CA ALA A 237 -6.25 -11.79 -4.36
C ALA A 237 -7.74 -12.15 -4.52
N VAL A 238 -8.46 -11.48 -5.42
CA VAL A 238 -9.85 -11.82 -5.76
C VAL A 238 -9.92 -13.18 -6.45
N THR A 239 -9.07 -13.42 -7.46
CA THR A 239 -9.04 -14.70 -8.19
C THR A 239 -8.67 -15.86 -7.26
N GLN A 240 -7.67 -15.69 -6.38
CA GLN A 240 -7.33 -16.69 -5.37
C GLN A 240 -8.48 -16.96 -4.40
N GLY A 241 -9.18 -15.92 -3.94
CA GLY A 241 -10.37 -16.08 -3.10
C GLY A 241 -11.49 -16.85 -3.79
N GLN A 242 -11.73 -16.58 -5.08
CA GLN A 242 -12.71 -17.31 -5.89
C GLN A 242 -12.29 -18.78 -6.13
N LEU A 243 -11.01 -19.04 -6.38
CA LEU A 243 -10.48 -20.40 -6.54
C LEU A 243 -10.56 -21.19 -5.23
N ALA A 244 -10.19 -20.59 -4.10
CA ALA A 244 -10.31 -21.21 -2.79
C ALA A 244 -11.78 -21.51 -2.42
N ALA A 245 -12.71 -20.60 -2.73
CA ALA A 245 -14.14 -20.82 -2.52
C ALA A 245 -14.71 -21.95 -3.41
N ARG A 246 -14.20 -22.11 -4.63
CA ARG A 246 -14.57 -23.21 -5.54
C ARG A 246 -13.98 -24.57 -5.13
N GLN A 247 -12.87 -24.56 -4.40
CA GLN A 247 -12.17 -25.76 -3.92
C GLN A 247 -12.56 -26.15 -2.48
N ALA A 248 -13.40 -25.35 -1.82
CA ALA A 248 -13.95 -25.70 -0.52
C ALA A 248 -14.87 -26.94 -0.66
N PRO A 249 -14.70 -27.99 0.16
CA PRO A 249 -15.50 -29.20 0.05
C PRO A 249 -16.98 -28.88 0.27
N VAL A 250 -17.81 -29.34 -0.66
CA VAL A 250 -19.27 -29.35 -0.55
C VAL A 250 -19.65 -30.50 0.38
N ASP A 251 -19.36 -30.39 1.68
CA ASP A 251 -19.84 -31.34 2.68
C ASP A 251 -19.89 -30.68 4.06
N ALA A 252 -20.99 -29.98 4.30
CA ALA A 252 -21.62 -29.96 5.62
C ALA A 252 -23.08 -30.37 5.38
N THR A 253 -23.35 -31.64 5.64
CA THR A 253 -24.62 -32.35 5.52
C THR A 253 -25.80 -31.52 6.06
N PRO A 254 -26.95 -31.43 5.36
CA PRO A 254 -28.18 -30.97 5.98
C PRO A 254 -28.64 -32.02 6.98
N GLY A 255 -28.49 -31.74 8.27
CA GLY A 255 -29.02 -32.57 9.34
C GLY A 255 -30.56 -32.62 9.28
N SER A 256 -31.07 -33.82 9.01
CA SER A 256 -32.32 -34.40 9.55
C SER A 256 -33.54 -33.48 9.70
N LEU A 257 -34.46 -33.57 8.74
CA LEU A 257 -35.89 -33.34 8.99
C LEU A 257 -36.45 -34.57 9.73
N PRO A 258 -37.15 -34.43 10.87
CA PRO A 258 -37.94 -35.53 11.38
C PRO A 258 -39.20 -35.69 10.51
N LEU A 259 -39.36 -36.87 9.90
CA LEU A 259 -40.63 -37.35 9.40
C LEU A 259 -41.64 -37.39 10.57
N MET A 260 -42.63 -36.50 10.59
CA MET A 260 -43.91 -36.80 11.24
C MET A 260 -44.74 -37.60 10.25
N ALA A 261 -44.96 -38.87 10.58
CA ALA A 261 -45.98 -39.70 9.97
C ALA A 261 -47.36 -39.14 10.32
N MET A 262 -48.26 -39.15 9.34
CA MET A 262 -49.67 -38.87 9.51
C MET A 262 -50.34 -39.91 10.41
N ALA A 263 -51.11 -39.42 11.37
CA ALA A 263 -52.48 -39.85 11.66
C ALA A 263 -53.28 -38.59 12.04
#